data_AF-A0A1H6FZ59-F1
#
_entry.id   AF-A0A1H6FZ59-F1
#
_cell.length_a   1.000
_cell.length_b   1.000
_cell.length_c   1.000
_cell.angle_alpha   90.00
_cell.angle_beta   90.00
_cell.angle_gamma   90.00
#
_symmetry.space_group_name_H-M   'P 1'
#
loop_
_entity.id
_entity.type
_entity.pdbx_description
1 polymer ?
#
loop_
_entity_poly.entity_id
_entity_poly.type
_entity_poly.pdbx_seq_one_letter_code
_entity_poly.pdbx_strand_id
1 'polypeptide(L)'
;MMRQGPIPLFVHGLLEYLGGIAFLAAPIVLDFKAGAAIGLSLVIGVAMLVIAAVSEGPTGLVSQLPRSAHLVLDVLIAIAAIALPVLAGFSDERNATAFFMVAGVLYLLIAIGTRFRPRAQG
;
A
#
# COMPACT_ATOMS: atom_id res chain seq x y z
N MET A 1 -0.19 4.86 -21.84
CA MET A 1 -0.92 3.62 -22.19
C MET A 1 -0.64 2.57 -21.11
N MET A 2 -1.51 2.39 -20.12
CA MET A 2 -1.25 1.48 -18.98
C MET A 2 -1.34 0.01 -19.41
N ARG A 3 -0.25 -0.73 -19.23
CA ARG A 3 -0.14 -2.16 -19.58
C ARG A 3 -1.05 -3.00 -18.68
N GLN A 4 -1.62 -4.07 -19.22
CA GLN A 4 -2.32 -5.06 -18.41
C GLN A 4 -1.27 -5.94 -17.72
N GLY A 5 -0.94 -5.63 -16.46
CA GLY A 5 -0.01 -6.46 -15.70
C GLY A 5 -0.59 -7.84 -15.34
N PRO A 6 0.17 -8.72 -14.67
CA PRO A 6 -0.29 -10.08 -14.35
C PRO A 6 -1.31 -10.15 -13.20
N ILE A 7 -1.45 -9.10 -12.38
CA ILE A 7 -2.26 -9.13 -11.15
C ILE A 7 -3.72 -8.74 -11.45
N PRO A 8 -4.71 -9.60 -11.18
CA PRO A 8 -6.12 -9.23 -11.25
C PRO A 8 -6.49 -8.16 -10.22
N LEU A 9 -7.39 -7.24 -10.59
CA LEU A 9 -7.83 -6.16 -9.69
C LEU A 9 -8.42 -6.66 -8.36
N PHE A 10 -9.08 -7.83 -8.37
CA PHE A 10 -9.57 -8.47 -7.14
C PHE A 10 -8.42 -8.88 -6.20
N VAL A 11 -7.36 -9.47 -6.76
CA VAL A 11 -6.19 -9.88 -5.98
C VAL A 11 -5.46 -8.66 -5.43
N HIS A 12 -5.31 -7.60 -6.24
CA HIS A 12 -4.76 -6.32 -5.79
C HIS A 12 -5.49 -5.80 -4.55
N GLY A 13 -6.82 -5.69 -4.62
CA GLY A 13 -7.61 -5.16 -3.50
C GLY A 13 -7.49 -6.01 -2.22
N LEU A 14 -7.43 -7.34 -2.35
CA LEU A 14 -7.18 -8.21 -1.19
C LEU A 14 -5.77 -7.99 -0.60
N LEU A 15 -4.75 -7.89 -1.46
CA LEU A 15 -3.38 -7.63 -1.05
C LEU A 15 -3.23 -6.25 -0.38
N GLU A 16 -3.98 -5.26 -0.83
CA GLU A 16 -4.00 -3.93 -0.22
C GLU A 16 -4.59 -3.97 1.19
N TYR A 17 -5.73 -4.63 1.40
CA TYR A 17 -6.27 -4.82 2.76
C TYR A 17 -5.29 -5.57 3.66
N LEU A 18 -4.66 -6.64 3.16
CA LEU A 18 -3.66 -7.38 3.91
C LEU A 18 -2.42 -6.52 4.23
N GLY A 19 -1.97 -5.71 3.28
CA GLY A 19 -0.87 -4.77 3.47
C GLY A 19 -1.21 -3.71 4.51
N GLY A 20 -2.41 -3.12 4.46
CA GLY A 20 -2.88 -2.17 5.46
C GLY A 20 -2.91 -2.79 6.87
N ILE A 21 -3.44 -4.00 7.02
CA ILE A 21 -3.42 -4.75 8.29
C ILE A 21 -1.99 -5.04 8.74
N ALA A 22 -1.10 -5.43 7.82
CA ALA A 22 0.31 -5.68 8.13
C ALA A 22 1.01 -4.42 8.66
N PHE A 23 0.76 -3.25 8.04
CA PHE A 23 1.28 -1.96 8.53
C PHE A 23 0.72 -1.59 9.91
N LEU A 24 -0.54 -1.90 10.22
CA LEU A 24 -1.08 -1.69 11.56
C LEU A 24 -0.48 -2.63 12.61
N ALA A 25 -0.22 -3.88 12.23
CA ALA A 25 0.31 -4.90 13.14
C ALA A 25 1.83 -4.81 13.33
N ALA A 26 2.56 -4.30 12.34
CA ALA A 26 4.02 -4.29 12.31
C ALA A 26 4.67 -3.66 13.56
N PRO A 27 4.21 -2.51 14.09
CA PRO A 27 4.79 -1.94 15.30
C PRO A 27 4.81 -2.90 16.49
N ILE A 28 3.78 -3.72 16.63
CA ILE A 28 3.63 -4.68 17.74
C ILE A 28 4.41 -5.96 17.44
N VAL A 29 4.21 -6.53 16.24
CA VAL A 29 4.77 -7.84 15.87
C VAL A 29 6.29 -7.78 15.66
N LEU A 30 6.79 -6.65 15.15
CA LEU A 30 8.22 -6.44 14.87
C LEU A 30 8.92 -5.56 15.92
N ASP A 31 8.19 -5.19 16.98
CA ASP A 31 8.66 -4.44 18.14
C ASP A 31 9.33 -3.10 17.77
N PHE A 32 8.61 -2.26 17.02
CA PHE A 32 9.13 -0.96 16.61
C PHE A 32 9.37 -0.06 17.83
N LYS A 33 10.46 0.71 17.82
CA LYS A 33 10.88 1.55 18.96
C LYS A 33 10.76 3.04 18.67
N ALA A 34 11.07 3.47 17.45
CA ALA A 34 10.98 4.86 17.05
C ALA A 34 9.52 5.29 16.95
N GLY A 35 9.16 6.34 17.67
CA GLY A 35 7.81 6.91 17.62
C GLY A 35 7.40 7.32 16.19
N ALA A 36 8.35 7.79 15.39
CA ALA A 36 8.12 8.10 13.97
C ALA A 36 7.74 6.85 13.16
N ALA A 37 8.48 5.74 13.32
CA ALA A 37 8.19 4.49 12.63
C ALA A 37 6.80 3.94 13.02
N ILE A 38 6.48 3.93 14.32
CA ILE A 38 5.16 3.51 14.83
C ILE A 38 4.06 4.37 14.21
N GLY A 39 4.15 5.70 14.36
CA GLY A 39 3.13 6.63 13.89
C GLY A 39 2.90 6.54 12.37
N LEU A 40 3.99 6.53 11.59
CA LEU A 40 3.91 6.44 10.13
C LEU A 40 3.38 5.09 9.66
N SER A 41 3.73 4.00 10.36
CA SER A 41 3.21 2.67 10.04
C SER A 41 1.70 2.62 10.21
N LEU A 42 1.19 3.20 11.31
CA LEU A 42 -0.24 3.29 11.57
C LEU A 42 -0.95 4.17 10.53
N VAL A 43 -0.39 5.33 10.20
CA VAL A 43 -0.97 6.24 9.18
C VAL A 43 -1.05 5.56 7.82
N ILE A 44 0.02 4.91 7.37
CA ILE A 44 0.03 4.18 6.10
C ILE A 44 -0.98 3.03 6.14
N GLY A 45 -1.01 2.25 7.23
CA GLY A 45 -1.94 1.14 7.40
C GLY A 45 -3.39 1.59 7.28
N VAL A 46 -3.79 2.64 8.01
CA VAL A 46 -5.14 3.22 7.91
C VAL A 46 -5.41 3.76 6.50
N ALA A 47 -4.46 4.49 5.91
CA ALA A 47 -4.62 5.06 4.58
C ALA A 47 -4.90 3.99 3.53
N MET A 48 -4.12 2.89 3.52
CA MET A 48 -4.35 1.76 2.61
C MET A 48 -5.75 1.15 2.80
N LEU A 49 -6.18 0.91 4.04
CA LEU A 49 -7.52 0.34 4.30
C LEU A 49 -8.64 1.26 3.84
N VAL A 50 -8.51 2.56 4.09
CA VAL A 50 -9.49 3.56 3.65
C VAL A 50 -9.53 3.61 2.13
N ILE A 51 -8.36 3.71 1.47
CA ILE A 51 -8.26 3.74 0.01
C ILE A 51 -8.91 2.49 -0.58
N ALA A 52 -8.54 1.29 -0.14
CA ALA A 52 -9.16 0.04 -0.56
C ALA A 52 -10.69 0.05 -0.42
N ALA A 53 -11.20 0.52 0.73
CA ALA A 53 -12.62 0.56 1.04
C ALA A 53 -13.40 1.55 0.18
N VAL A 54 -12.82 2.71 -0.16
CA VAL A 54 -13.52 3.73 -0.95
C VAL A 54 -13.31 3.59 -2.46
N SER A 55 -12.62 2.56 -2.90
CA SER A 55 -12.21 2.40 -4.31
C SER A 55 -13.23 1.73 -5.20
N GLU A 56 -13.27 2.20 -6.45
CA GLU A 56 -14.03 1.58 -7.52
C GLU A 56 -13.41 0.22 -7.93
N GLY A 57 -13.79 -0.85 -7.25
CA GLY A 57 -13.25 -2.18 -7.50
C GLY A 57 -14.09 -3.30 -6.89
N PRO A 58 -13.76 -4.56 -7.20
CA PRO A 58 -14.51 -5.73 -6.72
C PRO A 58 -14.42 -5.95 -5.20
N THR A 59 -13.47 -5.30 -4.51
CA THR A 59 -13.27 -5.36 -3.05
C THR A 59 -13.61 -4.05 -2.35
N GLY A 60 -14.04 -3.02 -3.11
CA GLY A 60 -14.45 -1.75 -2.56
C GLY A 60 -15.77 -1.88 -1.79
N LEU A 61 -15.91 -1.13 -0.71
CA LEU A 61 -17.15 -1.03 0.06
C LEU A 61 -18.04 0.10 -0.46
N VAL A 62 -17.41 1.20 -0.87
CA VAL A 62 -18.07 2.32 -1.55
C VAL A 62 -17.23 2.72 -2.77
N SER A 63 -17.88 3.05 -3.88
CA SER A 63 -17.22 3.30 -5.16
C SER A 63 -17.03 4.80 -5.40
N GLN A 64 -16.23 5.46 -4.55
CA GLN A 64 -16.03 6.93 -4.60
C GLN A 64 -14.67 7.35 -5.17
N LEU A 65 -13.68 6.47 -5.13
CA LEU A 65 -12.33 6.74 -5.59
C LEU A 65 -12.09 6.05 -6.94
N PRO A 66 -11.96 6.82 -8.04
CA PRO A 66 -11.71 6.27 -9.36
C PRO A 66 -10.39 5.52 -9.42
N ARG A 67 -10.34 4.47 -10.24
CA ARG A 67 -9.16 3.59 -10.36
C ARG A 67 -7.86 4.30 -10.73
N SER A 68 -7.94 5.39 -11.50
CA SER A 68 -6.77 6.20 -11.84
C SER A 68 -6.18 6.91 -10.62
N ALA A 69 -7.04 7.46 -9.76
CA ALA A 69 -6.63 8.11 -8.52
C ALA A 69 -6.09 7.10 -7.51
N HIS A 70 -6.74 5.93 -7.39
CA HIS A 70 -6.24 4.81 -6.58
C HIS A 70 -4.80 4.44 -6.94
N LEU A 71 -4.50 4.20 -8.22
CA LEU A 71 -3.14 3.84 -8.66
C LEU A 71 -2.11 4.94 -8.31
N VAL A 72 -2.49 6.21 -8.42
CA VAL A 72 -1.59 7.31 -8.01
C VAL A 72 -1.28 7.22 -6.51
N LEU A 73 -2.30 7.01 -5.69
CA LEU A 73 -2.13 6.85 -4.25
C LEU A 73 -1.28 5.63 -3.90
N ASP A 74 -1.45 4.50 -4.59
CA ASP A 74 -0.62 3.31 -4.39
C ASP A 74 0.86 3.60 -4.60
N VAL A 75 1.18 4.26 -5.72
CA VAL A 75 2.56 4.61 -6.06
C VAL A 75 3.13 5.60 -5.04
N LEU A 76 2.34 6.59 -4.60
CA LEU A 76 2.77 7.55 -3.59
C LEU A 76 3.03 6.87 -2.24
N ILE A 77 2.14 5.99 -1.79
CA ILE A 77 2.31 5.23 -0.55
C ILE A 77 3.54 4.34 -0.63
N ALA A 78 3.73 3.64 -1.75
CA ALA A 78 4.88 2.76 -1.93
C ALA A 78 6.21 3.52 -1.90
N ILE A 79 6.30 4.63 -2.63
CA ILE A 79 7.49 5.50 -2.63
C ILE A 79 7.72 6.10 -1.25
N ALA A 80 6.67 6.57 -0.58
CA ALA A 80 6.76 7.11 0.77
C ALA A 80 7.28 6.04 1.73
N ALA A 81 6.73 4.82 1.72
CA ALA A 81 7.19 3.74 2.57
C ALA A 81 8.69 3.44 2.37
N ILE A 82 9.19 3.46 1.13
CA ILE A 82 10.61 3.26 0.83
C ILE A 82 11.47 4.42 1.36
N ALA A 83 11.00 5.66 1.24
CA ALA A 83 11.80 6.85 1.56
C ALA A 83 11.77 7.23 3.06
N LEU A 84 10.68 6.95 3.76
CA LEU A 84 10.43 7.39 5.14
C LEU A 84 11.48 6.94 6.16
N PRO A 85 12.10 5.75 6.10
CA PRO A 85 13.15 5.39 7.05
C PRO A 85 14.27 6.45 7.13
N VAL A 86 14.69 6.97 5.98
CA VAL A 86 15.71 8.02 5.91
C VAL A 86 15.11 9.39 6.22
N LEU A 87 13.98 9.74 5.59
CA LEU A 87 13.40 11.09 5.70
C LEU A 87 12.85 11.41 7.09
N ALA A 88 12.38 10.40 7.82
CA ALA A 88 11.83 10.54 9.17
C ALA A 88 12.79 10.05 10.27
N GLY A 89 14.04 9.72 9.91
CA GLY A 89 15.12 9.49 10.88
C GLY A 89 15.02 8.20 11.69
N PHE A 90 14.44 7.14 11.12
CA PHE A 90 14.38 5.82 11.76
C PHE A 90 15.18 4.74 11.01
N SER A 91 16.05 5.14 10.08
CA SER A 91 16.84 4.22 9.24
C SER A 91 17.71 3.25 10.04
N ASP A 92 18.17 3.66 11.22
CA ASP A 92 19.02 2.82 12.09
C ASP A 92 18.22 1.73 12.84
N GLU A 93 16.89 1.82 12.85
CA GLU A 93 16.04 0.79 13.44
C GLU A 93 15.79 -0.34 12.44
N ARG A 94 16.64 -1.37 12.52
CA ARG A 94 16.68 -2.50 11.57
C ARG A 94 15.30 -3.06 11.19
N ASN A 95 14.44 -3.35 12.17
CA ASN A 95 13.14 -4.00 11.91
C ASN A 95 12.16 -3.07 11.18
N ALA A 96 12.03 -1.82 11.65
CA ALA A 96 11.19 -0.82 11.01
C ALA A 96 11.67 -0.50 9.58
N THR A 97 12.96 -0.23 9.43
CA THR A 97 13.58 0.07 8.13
C THR A 97 13.38 -1.08 7.14
N ALA A 98 13.66 -2.33 7.55
CA ALA A 98 13.47 -3.49 6.69
C ALA A 98 12.00 -3.67 6.29
N PHE A 99 11.06 -3.53 7.24
CA PHE A 99 9.63 -3.65 6.97
C PHE A 99 9.16 -2.60 5.96
N PHE A 100 9.45 -1.33 6.20
CA PHE A 100 9.06 -0.22 5.32
C PHE A 100 9.61 -0.37 3.90
N MET A 101 10.89 -0.72 3.76
CA MET A 101 11.51 -0.92 2.45
C MET A 101 10.91 -2.12 1.71
N VAL A 102 10.81 -3.28 2.37
CA VAL A 102 10.29 -4.50 1.74
C VAL A 102 8.82 -4.35 1.39
N ALA A 103 8.00 -3.87 2.31
CA ALA A 103 6.58 -3.63 2.08
C ALA A 103 6.35 -2.59 0.98
N GLY A 104 7.11 -1.48 1.00
CA GLY A 104 7.03 -0.45 -0.04
C GLY A 104 7.41 -0.97 -1.43
N VAL A 105 8.51 -1.74 -1.56
CA VAL A 105 8.90 -2.34 -2.85
C VAL A 105 7.87 -3.34 -3.33
N LEU A 106 7.40 -4.24 -2.45
CA LEU A 106 6.36 -5.22 -2.80
C LEU A 106 5.08 -4.51 -3.24
N TYR A 107 4.65 -3.47 -2.51
CA TYR A 107 3.45 -2.72 -2.84
C TYR A 107 3.58 -1.99 -4.18
N LEU A 108 4.75 -1.40 -4.47
CA LEU A 108 5.02 -0.79 -5.78
C LEU A 108 4.91 -1.81 -6.90
N LEU A 109 5.52 -2.99 -6.74
CA LEU A 109 5.49 -4.07 -7.73
C LEU A 109 4.06 -4.58 -7.96
N ILE A 110 3.26 -4.67 -6.90
CA ILE A 110 1.85 -5.03 -6.98
C ILE A 110 1.10 -3.97 -7.78
N ALA A 111 1.23 -2.69 -7.41
CA ALA A 111 0.54 -1.58 -8.07
C ALA A 111 0.84 -1.51 -9.57
N ILE A 112 2.11 -1.55 -9.98
CA ILE A 112 2.47 -1.52 -11.41
C ILE A 112 2.11 -2.82 -12.15
N GLY A 113 1.98 -3.93 -11.42
CA GLY A 113 1.58 -5.23 -11.92
C GLY A 113 0.06 -5.43 -12.04
N THR A 114 -0.75 -4.48 -11.56
CA THR A 114 -2.21 -4.60 -11.50
C THR A 114 -2.91 -4.19 -12.79
N ARG A 115 -3.94 -4.96 -13.16
CA ARG A 115 -4.84 -4.65 -14.28
C ARG A 115 -5.98 -3.74 -13.83
N PHE A 116 -5.77 -2.43 -13.85
CA PHE A 116 -6.81 -1.45 -13.47
C PHE A 116 -7.93 -1.26 -14.52
N ARG A 117 -7.76 -1.73 -15.76
CA ARG A 117 -8.76 -1.58 -16.82
C ARG A 117 -10.03 -2.41 -16.55
N PRO A 118 -11.24 -1.86 -16.75
CA PRO A 118 -12.43 -2.68 -16.94
C PRO A 118 -12.20 -3.60 -18.15
N ARG A 119 -12.63 -4.86 -18.07
CA ARG A 119 -12.69 -5.74 -19.25
C ARG A 119 -13.59 -5.03 -20.27
N ALA A 120 -13.07 -4.71 -21.46
CA ALA A 120 -13.89 -4.22 -22.54
C ALA A 120 -14.99 -5.26 -22.77
N GLN A 121 -16.25 -4.87 -22.56
CA GLN A 121 -17.39 -5.70 -22.90
C GLN A 121 -17.45 -5.67 -24.43
N GLY A 122 -17.11 -6.80 -25.04
CA GLY A 122 -17.28 -7.03 -26.47
C GLY A 122 -18.73 -7.38 -26.79
#